data_AF-A0A7J9GIZ0-F1
#
_entry.id   AF-A0A7J9GIZ0-F1
#
_cell.length_a   1.000
_cell.length_b   1.000
_cell.length_c   1.000
_cell.angle_alpha   90.00
_cell.angle_beta   90.00
_cell.angle_gamma   90.00
#
_symmetry.space_group_name_H-M   'P 1'
#
loop_
_entity.id
_entity.type
_entity.pdbx_description
1 polymer ?
#
loop_
_entity_poly.entity_id
_entity_poly.type
_entity_poly.pdbx_seq_one_letter_code
_entity_poly.pdbx_strand_id
1 'polypeptide(L)'
;MGKSNRERRNSEKPCKSDQLVPVPIGSPTSLANLSLNSVLLYDWWLSMVQPRGLAVGGFECRGRQGQRVLCSAAIAKRHDATTPETADGITVAISGFINTSRTLQNGFSPKVCSHFLFGFPYDWEEYAS
;
A
#
# COMPACT_ATOMS: atom_id res chain seq x y z
N MET A 1 26.12 0.07 67.83
CA MET A 1 27.05 -0.86 67.12
C MET A 1 26.49 -1.12 65.73
N GLY A 2 27.18 -1.13 64.60
CA GLY A 2 28.59 -1.04 64.28
C GLY A 2 28.86 -1.81 62.97
N LYS A 3 29.37 -1.11 61.96
CA LYS A 3 30.31 -1.54 60.89
C LYS A 3 29.80 -2.22 59.59
N SER A 4 30.05 -1.47 58.50
CA SER A 4 30.44 -1.84 57.13
C SER A 4 31.39 -3.06 57.00
N ASN A 5 31.31 -3.84 55.89
CA ASN A 5 32.34 -3.97 54.82
C ASN A 5 32.05 -5.18 53.88
N ARG A 6 32.07 -4.98 52.55
CA ARG A 6 33.10 -5.42 51.55
C ARG A 6 33.17 -6.91 51.14
N GLU A 7 32.79 -7.13 49.88
CA GLU A 7 33.72 -7.44 48.75
C GLU A 7 34.20 -8.89 48.47
N ARG A 8 33.96 -9.28 47.20
CA ARG A 8 34.79 -10.07 46.25
C ARG A 8 34.70 -11.60 46.13
N ARG A 9 34.49 -11.96 44.84
CA ARG A 9 35.07 -13.05 44.02
C ARG A 9 34.48 -14.45 44.13
N ASN A 10 34.04 -14.96 42.97
CA ASN A 10 34.46 -16.25 42.38
C ASN A 10 34.07 -16.23 40.89
N SER A 11 35.02 -15.95 39.99
CA SER A 11 35.91 -16.88 39.28
C SER A 11 35.32 -17.27 37.92
N GLU A 12 35.77 -16.55 36.89
CA GLU A 12 35.56 -16.88 35.49
C GLU A 12 36.33 -18.16 35.11
N LYS A 13 35.70 -19.02 34.30
CA LYS A 13 36.42 -19.93 33.39
C LYS A 13 36.14 -19.45 31.96
N PRO A 14 37.15 -19.08 31.15
CA PRO A 14 36.92 -18.59 29.81
C PRO A 14 36.71 -19.76 28.83
N CYS A 15 35.55 -19.83 28.18
CA CYS A 15 35.40 -20.63 26.98
C CYS A 15 36.02 -19.86 25.82
N LYS A 16 37.09 -20.37 25.24
CA LYS A 16 37.68 -19.78 24.04
C LYS A 16 36.65 -19.84 22.92
N SER A 17 36.15 -18.67 22.51
CA SER A 17 35.33 -18.52 21.31
C SER A 17 36.24 -17.97 20.22
N ASP A 18 36.32 -18.71 19.12
CA ASP A 18 37.10 -18.32 17.95
C ASP A 18 36.69 -16.93 17.46
N GLN A 19 37.70 -16.18 17.05
CA GLN A 19 37.61 -14.81 16.60
C GLN A 19 36.80 -14.74 15.31
N LEU A 20 35.49 -14.49 15.41
CA LEU A 20 34.66 -14.14 14.27
C LEU A 20 34.81 -12.64 14.00
N VAL A 21 35.32 -12.32 12.81
CA VAL A 21 35.43 -10.97 12.28
C VAL A 21 34.10 -10.21 12.38
N PRO A 22 34.09 -8.92 12.79
CA PRO A 22 32.86 -8.13 12.77
C PRO A 22 32.45 -7.88 11.32
N VAL A 23 31.35 -8.51 10.89
CA VAL A 23 30.64 -8.05 9.70
C VAL A 23 30.02 -6.70 10.06
N PRO A 24 30.13 -5.65 9.21
CA PRO A 24 29.49 -4.39 9.49
C PRO A 24 27.98 -4.63 9.60
N ILE A 25 27.44 -4.49 10.81
CA ILE A 25 26.00 -4.45 11.03
C ILE A 25 25.55 -3.15 10.37
N GLY A 26 25.04 -3.26 9.15
CA GLY A 26 24.32 -2.19 8.49
C GLY A 26 23.29 -1.66 9.47
N SER A 27 23.27 -0.33 9.64
CA SER A 27 22.28 0.36 10.47
C SER A 27 20.89 -0.22 10.22
N PRO A 28 20.05 -0.44 11.26
CA PRO A 28 18.68 -0.85 11.06
C PRO A 28 18.03 0.22 10.17
N THR A 29 17.75 -0.14 8.92
CA THR A 29 17.07 0.75 8.00
C THR A 29 15.71 0.99 8.61
N SER A 30 15.47 2.21 9.08
CA SER A 30 14.18 2.58 9.63
C SER A 30 13.12 2.35 8.54
N LEU A 31 12.29 1.32 8.73
CA LEU A 31 11.10 1.05 7.91
C LEU A 31 10.14 2.25 7.86
N ALA A 32 10.32 3.23 8.74
CA ALA A 32 9.48 4.41 8.86
C ALA A 32 9.54 5.38 7.66
N ASN A 33 10.46 5.18 6.70
CA ASN A 33 10.59 6.03 5.52
C ASN A 33 10.14 5.38 4.19
N LEU A 34 9.52 4.20 4.23
CA LEU A 34 8.70 3.78 3.11
C LEU A 34 7.40 4.60 3.18
N SER A 35 7.40 5.81 2.61
CA SER A 35 6.13 6.39 2.20
C SER A 35 5.55 5.43 1.17
N LEU A 36 4.70 4.51 1.61
CA LEU A 36 3.91 3.68 0.72
C LEU A 36 3.13 4.68 -0.14
N ASN A 37 3.51 4.82 -1.40
CA ASN A 37 2.82 5.62 -2.40
C ASN A 37 1.45 4.99 -2.60
N SER A 38 0.55 5.22 -1.66
CA SER A 38 -0.71 4.52 -1.56
C SER A 38 -1.81 5.47 -1.14
N VAL A 39 -3.00 5.25 -1.71
CA VAL A 39 -4.17 6.06 -1.46
C VAL A 39 -5.38 5.15 -1.25
N LEU A 40 -6.25 5.50 -0.30
CA LEU A 40 -7.50 4.79 -0.07
C LEU A 40 -8.64 5.60 -0.67
N LEU A 41 -9.38 4.99 -1.59
CA LEU A 41 -10.53 5.57 -2.26
C LEU A 41 -11.82 4.92 -1.77
N TYR A 42 -12.79 5.77 -1.43
CA TYR A 42 -14.16 5.41 -1.13
C TYR A 42 -15.07 5.80 -2.29
N ASP A 43 -16.21 5.10 -2.42
CA ASP A 43 -17.22 5.38 -3.44
C ASP A 43 -16.56 5.56 -4.83
N TRP A 44 -15.78 4.55 -5.22
CA TRP A 44 -14.86 4.58 -6.37
C TRP A 44 -15.58 4.25 -7.68
N TRP A 45 -15.05 4.69 -8.82
CA TRP A 45 -15.61 4.46 -10.16
C TRP A 45 -14.51 4.26 -11.20
N LEU A 46 -14.86 3.66 -12.34
CA LEU A 46 -13.93 3.53 -13.46
C LEU A 46 -13.91 4.82 -14.30
N SER A 47 -12.74 5.16 -14.81
CA SER A 47 -12.51 6.26 -15.75
C SER A 47 -11.56 5.79 -16.85
N MET A 48 -11.54 6.50 -17.97
CA MET A 48 -10.55 6.29 -19.03
C MET A 48 -9.52 7.41 -19.00
N VAL A 49 -8.26 7.06 -19.27
CA VAL A 49 -7.17 7.99 -19.51
C VAL A 49 -6.77 7.90 -20.99
N GLN A 50 -6.63 9.04 -21.65
CA GLN A 50 -6.24 9.09 -23.05
C GLN A 50 -4.72 8.83 -23.20
N PRO A 51 -4.26 8.17 -24.29
CA PRO A 51 -5.03 7.72 -25.44
C PRO A 51 -5.81 6.42 -25.22
N ARG A 52 -5.32 5.51 -24.36
CA ARG A 52 -5.97 4.26 -23.94
C ARG A 52 -5.44 3.88 -22.58
N GLY A 53 -6.33 3.62 -21.62
CA GLY A 53 -5.95 3.20 -20.28
C GLY A 53 -7.11 3.27 -19.32
N LEU A 54 -7.37 2.16 -18.63
CA LEU A 54 -8.35 2.11 -17.55
C LEU A 54 -7.77 2.81 -16.32
N ALA A 55 -8.54 3.67 -15.65
CA ALA A 55 -8.14 4.35 -14.42
C ALA A 55 -9.27 4.29 -13.39
N VAL A 56 -8.95 4.68 -12.16
CA VAL A 56 -9.89 4.73 -11.04
C VAL A 56 -10.05 6.16 -10.56
N GLY A 57 -11.31 6.59 -10.48
CA GLY A 57 -11.70 7.76 -9.72
C GLY A 57 -12.28 7.35 -8.37
N GLY A 58 -12.21 8.23 -7.40
CA GLY A 58 -12.85 7.99 -6.11
C GLY A 58 -12.63 9.14 -5.15
N PHE A 59 -13.15 8.97 -3.95
CA PHE A 59 -12.97 9.95 -2.91
C PHE A 59 -11.89 9.53 -1.91
N GLU A 60 -10.87 10.36 -1.76
CA GLU A 60 -9.84 10.21 -0.74
C GLU A 60 -10.26 10.97 0.52
N CYS A 61 -10.26 10.29 1.67
CA CYS A 61 -10.47 10.93 2.97
C CYS A 61 -9.13 11.38 3.56
N ARG A 62 -8.93 12.70 3.69
CA ARG A 62 -7.72 13.27 4.32
C ARG A 62 -8.00 13.83 5.72
N GLY A 63 -8.63 13.02 6.57
CA GLY A 63 -8.90 13.38 7.96
C GLY A 63 -9.53 14.78 8.08
N ARG A 64 -8.83 15.72 8.73
CA ARG A 64 -9.31 17.10 8.97
C ARG A 64 -9.46 17.96 7.70
N GLN A 65 -8.89 17.55 6.57
CA GLN A 65 -8.95 18.29 5.31
C GLN A 65 -10.20 17.95 4.48
N GLY A 66 -11.05 17.06 4.98
CA GLY A 66 -12.28 16.64 4.31
C GLY A 66 -12.05 15.58 3.24
N GLN A 67 -13.03 15.48 2.34
CA GLN A 67 -13.07 14.52 1.26
C GLN A 67 -12.75 15.22 -0.06
N ARG A 68 -11.91 14.60 -0.89
CA ARG A 68 -11.52 15.14 -2.19
C ARG A 68 -11.61 14.08 -3.26
N VAL A 69 -11.99 14.50 -4.47
CA VAL A 69 -12.02 13.61 -5.63
C VAL A 69 -10.59 13.43 -6.12
N LEU A 70 -10.20 12.18 -6.32
CA LEU A 70 -8.96 11.79 -6.94
C LEU A 70 -9.29 11.03 -8.22
N CYS A 71 -8.57 11.32 -9.30
CA CYS A 71 -8.54 10.52 -10.51
C CYS A 71 -7.11 9.99 -10.68
N SER A 72 -6.96 8.67 -10.76
CA SER A 72 -5.66 8.04 -10.87
C SER A 72 -5.08 8.13 -12.29
N ALA A 73 -3.78 7.86 -12.43
CA ALA A 73 -3.21 7.47 -13.71
C ALA A 73 -3.79 6.12 -14.17
N ALA A 74 -3.46 5.70 -15.40
CA ALA A 74 -3.85 4.39 -15.92
C ALA A 74 -3.37 3.28 -14.97
N ILE A 75 -4.21 2.28 -14.76
CA ILE A 75 -3.88 1.07 -13.99
C ILE A 75 -2.83 0.30 -14.78
N ALA A 76 -1.72 -0.02 -14.12
CA ALA A 76 -0.59 -0.73 -14.70
C ALA A 76 -0.60 -2.22 -14.31
N LYS A 77 -1.00 -2.55 -13.08
CA LYS A 77 -1.10 -3.93 -12.63
C LYS A 77 -2.10 -4.10 -11.49
N ARG A 78 -2.49 -5.34 -11.24
CA ARG A 78 -3.38 -5.75 -10.15
C ARG A 78 -2.60 -6.59 -9.14
N HIS A 79 -2.56 -6.17 -7.87
CA HIS A 79 -2.03 -6.99 -6.78
C HIS A 79 -3.12 -7.93 -6.23
N ASP A 80 -4.27 -7.38 -5.90
CA ASP A 80 -5.52 -8.11 -5.60
C ASP A 80 -6.74 -7.37 -6.16
N ALA A 81 -7.96 -7.85 -5.88
CA ALA A 81 -9.19 -7.23 -6.40
C ALA A 81 -9.39 -5.79 -5.93
N THR A 82 -8.83 -5.41 -4.79
CA THR A 82 -9.02 -4.10 -4.16
C THR A 82 -7.77 -3.23 -4.17
N THR A 83 -6.64 -3.72 -4.71
CA THR A 83 -5.36 -3.01 -4.70
C THR A 83 -4.69 -2.91 -6.08
N PRO A 84 -5.31 -2.22 -7.07
CA PRO A 84 -4.63 -1.90 -8.32
C PRO A 84 -3.44 -0.93 -8.10
N GLU A 85 -2.38 -1.09 -8.88
CA GLU A 85 -1.26 -0.15 -8.96
C GLU A 85 -1.30 0.61 -10.29
N THR A 86 -1.08 1.90 -10.22
CA THR A 86 -1.13 2.84 -11.34
C THR A 86 0.24 2.98 -12.02
N ALA A 87 0.26 3.51 -13.24
CA ALA A 87 1.48 3.67 -14.05
C ALA A 87 2.54 4.59 -13.42
N ASP A 88 2.15 5.50 -12.53
CA ASP A 88 3.04 6.35 -11.72
C ASP A 88 3.52 5.67 -10.42
N GLY A 89 3.24 4.37 -10.25
CA GLY A 89 3.71 3.58 -9.12
C GLY A 89 2.93 3.81 -7.82
N ILE A 90 1.69 4.31 -7.91
CA ILE A 90 0.81 4.51 -6.75
C ILE A 90 -0.08 3.28 -6.59
N THR A 91 -0.10 2.69 -5.40
CA THR A 91 -1.04 1.63 -5.04
C THR A 91 -2.36 2.23 -4.57
N VAL A 92 -3.43 2.00 -5.32
CA VAL A 92 -4.77 2.47 -4.96
C VAL A 92 -5.48 1.36 -4.21
N ALA A 93 -5.82 1.57 -2.95
CA ALA A 93 -6.77 0.72 -2.22
C ALA A 93 -8.19 1.24 -2.47
N ILE A 94 -9.08 0.41 -2.98
CA ILE A 94 -10.49 0.75 -3.16
C ILE A 94 -11.34 0.10 -2.07
N SER A 95 -12.31 0.85 -1.55
CA SER A 95 -13.20 0.41 -0.49
C SER A 95 -14.65 0.53 -0.89
N GLY A 96 -15.41 -0.52 -0.58
CA GLY A 96 -16.82 -0.65 -0.93
C GLY A 96 -17.04 -1.08 -2.39
N PHE A 97 -18.29 -1.04 -2.81
CA PHE A 97 -18.68 -1.37 -4.18
C PHE A 97 -18.44 -0.20 -5.12
N ILE A 98 -18.31 -0.53 -6.40
CA ILE A 98 -18.19 0.47 -7.47
C ILE A 98 -19.42 1.39 -7.52
N ASN A 99 -19.18 2.68 -7.68
CA ASN A 99 -20.20 3.67 -8.02
C ASN A 99 -20.61 3.49 -9.47
N THR A 100 -21.71 2.77 -9.66
CA THR A 100 -22.26 2.46 -10.99
C THR A 100 -22.67 3.73 -11.73
N SER A 101 -23.30 4.69 -11.06
CA SER A 101 -23.76 5.94 -11.69
C SER A 101 -22.61 6.71 -12.34
N ARG A 102 -21.50 6.90 -11.63
CA ARG A 102 -20.32 7.62 -12.16
C ARG A 102 -19.61 6.82 -13.23
N THR A 103 -19.52 5.50 -13.06
CA THR A 103 -18.94 4.60 -14.07
C THR A 103 -19.73 4.66 -15.38
N LEU A 104 -21.07 4.65 -15.32
CA LEU A 104 -21.93 4.81 -16.50
C LEU A 104 -21.77 6.20 -17.14
N GLN A 105 -21.66 7.26 -16.34
CA GLN A 105 -21.40 8.62 -16.84
C GLN A 105 -20.07 8.73 -17.60
N ASN A 106 -19.09 7.91 -17.22
CA ASN A 106 -17.80 7.82 -17.91
C ASN A 106 -17.83 6.95 -19.18
N GLY A 107 -19.02 6.49 -19.60
CA GLY A 107 -19.21 5.77 -20.86
C GLY A 107 -19.08 4.24 -20.77
N PHE A 108 -18.91 3.69 -19.56
CA PHE A 108 -18.89 2.23 -19.37
C PHE A 108 -20.31 1.66 -19.40
N SER A 109 -20.43 0.38 -19.76
CA SER A 109 -21.73 -0.31 -19.78
C SER A 109 -22.11 -0.86 -18.40
N PRO A 110 -23.41 -1.15 -18.15
CA PRO A 110 -23.85 -1.82 -16.92
C PRO A 110 -23.22 -3.20 -16.71
N LYS A 111 -22.82 -3.89 -17.80
CA LYS A 111 -22.10 -5.16 -17.73
C LYS A 111 -20.72 -4.96 -17.11
N VAL A 112 -19.99 -3.91 -17.50
CA VAL A 112 -18.71 -3.56 -16.87
C VAL A 112 -18.91 -3.26 -15.39
N CYS A 113 -19.94 -2.47 -15.04
CA CYS A 113 -20.23 -2.17 -13.63
C CYS A 113 -20.44 -3.46 -12.80
N SER A 114 -21.15 -4.44 -13.36
CA SER A 114 -21.41 -5.72 -12.69
C SER A 114 -20.14 -6.56 -12.56
N HIS A 115 -19.30 -6.54 -13.59
CA HIS A 115 -18.03 -7.26 -13.61
C HIS A 115 -17.02 -6.72 -12.59
N PHE A 116 -17.05 -5.41 -12.35
CA PHE A 116 -16.20 -4.72 -11.38
C PHE A 116 -16.87 -4.51 -10.01
N LEU A 117 -18.01 -5.15 -9.74
CA LEU A 117 -18.84 -4.88 -8.56
C LEU A 117 -18.05 -5.01 -7.25
N PHE A 118 -17.18 -6.02 -7.16
CA PHE A 118 -16.36 -6.34 -5.99
C PHE A 118 -14.90 -5.85 -6.09
N GLY A 119 -14.58 -5.03 -7.10
CA GLY A 119 -13.21 -4.57 -7.38
C GLY A 119 -12.74 -4.97 -8.77
N PHE A 120 -11.42 -5.07 -8.94
CA PHE A 120 -10.75 -5.43 -10.18
C PHE A 120 -10.79 -6.95 -10.41
N PRO A 121 -11.44 -7.41 -11.50
CA PRO A 121 -11.42 -8.80 -11.89
C PRO A 121 -10.05 -9.17 -12.50
N TYR A 122 -9.80 -10.46 -12.73
CA TYR A 122 -8.50 -10.92 -13.27
C TYR A 122 -8.26 -10.48 -14.72
N ASP A 123 -9.33 -10.34 -15.50
CA ASP A 123 -9.39 -9.92 -16.90
C ASP A 123 -9.58 -8.40 -17.05
N TRP A 124 -9.27 -7.61 -16.03
CA TRP A 124 -9.45 -6.15 -16.06
C TRP A 124 -8.72 -5.47 -17.24
N GLU A 125 -7.62 -6.06 -17.71
CA GLU A 125 -6.79 -5.56 -18.82
C GLU A 125 -7.57 -5.50 -20.14
N GLU A 126 -8.58 -6.36 -20.33
CA GLU A 126 -9.47 -6.32 -21.51
C GLU A 126 -10.24 -5.00 -21.62
N TYR A 127 -10.43 -4.31 -20.50
CA TYR A 127 -11.12 -3.02 -20.39
C TYR A 127 -10.17 -1.81 -20.49
N ALA A 128 -8.86 -2.05 -20.57
CA ALA A 128 -7.84 -1.00 -20.71
C ALA A 128 -7.40 -0.75 -22.17
N SER A 129 -8.06 -1.42 -23.14
CA SER A 129 -7.73 -1.46 -24.56
C SER A 129 -8.49 -0.46 -25.44
#